data_AF-A0A4V2JVA4-F1
#
_entry.id   AF-A0A4V2JVA4-F1
#
_cell.length_a   1.000
_cell.length_b   1.000
_cell.length_c   1.000
_cell.angle_alpha   90.00
_cell.angle_beta   90.00
_cell.angle_gamma   90.00
#
_symmetry.space_group_name_H-M   'P 1'
#
loop_
_entity.id
_entity.type
_entity.pdbx_description
1 polymer ?
#
loop_
_entity_poly.entity_id
_entity_poly.type
_entity_poly.pdbx_seq_one_letter_code
_entity_poly.pdbx_strand_id
1 'polypeptide(L)'
;MERKKLTSEDIENMKTILNPYPVVVENFLDNIENLTDLKEKLEEIEELSSIMVAIDVCGNPDVMNKFERIMKMMEQKELYGAICRLFADCCQNFDVVQAKLVKIKIFEKIKYNWSLNDSTYLLFSLCMNNPAITKLFFSKYYRPDLFDPGNDRIGRLIEYYGSLEATTNALN
;
A
#
# COMPACT_ATOMS: atom_id res chain seq x y z
N MET A 1 31.67 -34.37 19.69
CA MET A 1 30.70 -33.34 20.12
C MET A 1 29.50 -33.47 19.20
N GLU A 2 28.44 -34.16 19.65
CA GLU A 2 27.23 -34.34 18.83
C GLU A 2 26.50 -33.00 18.71
N ARG A 3 26.26 -32.53 17.47
CA ARG A 3 25.44 -31.33 17.25
C ARG A 3 24.00 -31.67 17.60
N LYS A 4 23.46 -31.02 18.63
CA LYS A 4 22.02 -31.06 18.95
C LYS A 4 21.25 -30.63 17.69
N LYS A 5 20.33 -31.48 17.21
CA LYS A 5 19.43 -31.08 16.12
C LYS A 5 18.52 -29.97 16.63
N LEU A 6 18.39 -28.90 15.84
CA LEU A 6 17.44 -27.83 16.10
C LEU A 6 16.02 -28.39 16.05
N THR A 7 15.20 -27.97 17.00
CA THR A 7 13.76 -28.26 17.01
C THR A 7 13.02 -27.32 16.06
N SER A 8 11.77 -27.64 15.73
CA SER A 8 10.90 -26.75 14.94
C SER A 8 10.68 -25.40 15.65
N GLU A 9 10.62 -25.40 16.98
CA GLU A 9 10.52 -24.20 17.81
C GLU A 9 11.79 -23.35 17.73
N ASP A 10 12.98 -23.98 17.76
CA ASP A 10 14.25 -23.25 17.57
C ASP A 10 14.32 -22.59 16.19
N ILE A 11 13.86 -23.30 15.15
CA ILE A 11 13.82 -22.77 13.78
C ILE A 11 12.88 -21.57 13.69
N GLU A 12 11.72 -21.63 14.32
CA GLU A 12 10.75 -20.54 14.30
C GLU A 12 11.24 -19.32 15.10
N ASN A 13 11.83 -19.54 16.28
CA ASN A 13 12.45 -18.49 17.07
C ASN A 13 13.59 -17.80 16.31
N MET A 14 14.43 -18.57 15.61
CA MET A 14 15.49 -18.00 14.78
C MET A 14 14.94 -17.18 13.62
N LYS A 15 13.86 -17.60 12.95
CA LYS A 15 13.23 -16.79 11.90
C LYS A 15 12.72 -15.47 12.45
N THR A 16 12.08 -15.47 13.62
CA THR A 16 11.60 -14.26 14.27
C THR A 16 12.74 -13.31 14.64
N ILE A 17 13.87 -13.84 15.10
CA ILE A 17 15.07 -13.03 15.39
C ILE A 17 15.67 -12.44 14.11
N LEU A 18 15.72 -13.22 13.05
CA LEU A 18 16.38 -12.83 11.79
C LEU A 18 15.48 -11.97 10.88
N ASN A 19 14.16 -12.06 11.02
CA ASN A 19 13.16 -11.29 10.27
C ASN A 19 11.94 -11.02 11.17
N PRO A 20 12.01 -10.02 12.08
CA PRO A 20 10.94 -9.77 13.04
C PRO A 20 9.71 -9.10 12.42
N TYR A 21 9.85 -8.46 11.26
CA TYR A 21 8.81 -7.62 10.66
C TYR A 21 7.46 -8.31 10.46
N PRO A 22 7.38 -9.56 9.97
CA PRO A 22 6.09 -10.24 9.83
C PRO A 22 5.34 -10.39 11.16
N VAL A 23 6.06 -10.60 12.27
CA VAL A 23 5.50 -10.72 13.62
C VAL A 23 5.08 -9.36 14.15
N VAL A 24 5.94 -8.34 13.99
CA VAL A 24 5.62 -6.96 14.39
C VAL A 24 4.36 -6.47 13.69
N VAL A 25 4.27 -6.64 12.37
CA VAL A 25 3.08 -6.26 11.60
C VAL A 25 1.87 -7.05 12.08
N GLU A 26 1.98 -8.36 12.33
CA GLU A 26 0.85 -9.15 12.85
C GLU A 26 0.33 -8.59 14.19
N ASN A 27 1.23 -8.24 15.11
CA ASN A 27 0.87 -7.67 16.40
C ASN A 27 0.11 -6.34 16.26
N PHE A 28 0.55 -5.44 15.36
CA PHE A 28 -0.18 -4.20 15.07
C PHE A 28 -1.59 -4.49 14.53
N LEU A 29 -1.72 -5.44 13.60
CA LEU A 29 -3.03 -5.79 13.04
C LEU A 29 -3.97 -6.38 14.10
N ASP A 30 -3.45 -7.25 14.96
CA ASP A 30 -4.20 -7.81 16.09
C ASP A 30 -4.62 -6.70 17.07
N ASN A 31 -3.75 -5.75 17.38
CA ASN A 31 -4.08 -4.61 18.23
C ASN A 31 -5.21 -3.77 17.62
N ILE A 32 -5.07 -3.32 16.36
CA ILE A 32 -6.06 -2.48 15.67
C ILE A 32 -7.44 -3.15 15.64
N GLU A 33 -7.49 -4.46 15.44
CA GLU A 33 -8.74 -5.21 15.41
C GLU A 33 -9.38 -5.38 16.80
N ASN A 34 -8.57 -5.54 17.85
CA ASN A 34 -9.04 -5.74 19.22
C ASN A 34 -9.38 -4.44 19.97
N LEU A 35 -8.79 -3.31 19.57
CA LEU A 35 -9.10 -2.01 20.15
C LEU A 35 -10.56 -1.62 19.88
N THR A 36 -11.17 -0.90 20.82
CA THR A 36 -12.52 -0.33 20.65
C THR A 36 -12.50 1.18 20.41
N ASP A 37 -11.48 1.87 20.95
CA ASP A 37 -11.34 3.31 20.80
C ASP A 37 -10.77 3.67 19.41
N LEU A 38 -11.42 4.62 18.73
CA LEU A 38 -11.02 5.03 17.39
C LEU A 38 -9.67 5.75 17.37
N LYS A 39 -9.37 6.57 18.39
CA LYS A 39 -8.12 7.32 18.45
C LYS A 39 -6.95 6.36 18.61
N GLU A 40 -7.08 5.39 19.51
CA GLU A 40 -6.07 4.33 19.70
C GLU A 40 -5.85 3.52 18.41
N LYS A 41 -6.92 3.17 17.67
CA LYS A 41 -6.77 2.50 16.36
C LYS A 41 -5.99 3.34 15.36
N LEU A 42 -6.27 4.64 15.29
CA LEU A 42 -5.61 5.54 14.34
C LEU A 42 -4.13 5.72 14.71
N GLU A 43 -3.79 5.76 15.99
CA GLU A 43 -2.42 5.79 16.49
C GLU A 43 -1.66 4.52 16.10
N GLU A 44 -2.24 3.33 16.31
CA GLU A 44 -1.62 2.05 15.87
C GLU A 44 -1.44 1.97 14.34
N ILE A 45 -2.37 2.50 13.55
CA ILE A 45 -2.22 2.56 12.08
C ILE A 45 -1.09 3.51 11.67
N GLU A 46 -0.93 4.63 12.36
CA GLU A 46 0.15 5.60 12.12
C GLU A 46 1.53 5.00 12.45
N GLU A 47 1.63 4.31 13.58
CA GLU A 47 2.83 3.57 13.97
C GLU A 47 3.16 2.47 12.97
N LEU A 48 2.16 1.69 12.55
CA LEU A 48 2.32 0.68 11.51
C LEU A 48 2.79 1.32 10.19
N SER A 49 2.22 2.46 9.79
CA SER A 49 2.64 3.18 8.57
C SER A 49 4.12 3.54 8.64
N SER A 50 4.58 4.05 9.77
CA SER A 50 5.97 4.46 10.00
C SER A 50 6.97 3.32 9.83
N ILE A 51 6.58 2.09 10.18
CA ILE A 51 7.41 0.89 9.99
C ILE A 51 7.37 0.43 8.53
N MET A 52 6.21 0.53 7.90
CA MET A 52 5.96 0.03 6.55
C MET A 52 6.53 0.92 5.42
N VAL A 53 7.05 2.11 5.74
CA VAL A 53 7.76 2.96 4.75
C VAL A 53 9.06 2.32 4.25
N ALA A 54 9.62 1.38 5.03
CA ALA A 54 10.89 0.75 4.74
C ALA A 54 10.71 -0.42 3.75
N ILE A 55 11.49 -0.42 2.66
CA ILE A 55 11.32 -1.36 1.54
C ILE A 55 11.56 -2.82 1.93
N ASP A 56 12.45 -3.06 2.88
CA ASP A 56 12.72 -4.38 3.45
C ASP A 56 11.55 -4.92 4.27
N VAL A 57 10.68 -4.03 4.76
CA VAL A 57 9.44 -4.37 5.45
C VAL A 57 8.32 -4.58 4.43
N CYS A 58 7.93 -3.55 3.67
CA CYS A 58 6.76 -3.61 2.79
C CYS A 58 6.98 -4.52 1.57
N GLY A 59 8.22 -4.73 1.15
CA GLY A 59 8.61 -5.69 0.13
C GLY A 59 8.78 -7.12 0.64
N ASN A 60 8.68 -7.36 1.96
CA ASN A 60 8.77 -8.70 2.52
C ASN A 60 7.54 -9.55 2.12
N PRO A 61 7.71 -10.75 1.54
CA PRO A 61 6.58 -11.59 1.13
C PRO A 61 5.59 -11.92 2.24
N ASP A 62 6.08 -12.17 3.46
CA ASP A 62 5.24 -12.54 4.60
C ASP A 62 4.46 -11.34 5.16
N VAL A 63 4.98 -10.13 4.97
CA VAL A 63 4.28 -8.87 5.25
C VAL A 63 3.26 -8.58 4.13
N MET A 64 3.65 -8.71 2.86
CA MET A 64 2.75 -8.54 1.71
C MET A 64 1.54 -9.48 1.74
N ASN A 65 1.67 -10.67 2.34
CA ASN A 65 0.55 -11.60 2.54
C ASN A 65 -0.52 -11.04 3.49
N LYS A 66 -0.19 -10.03 4.30
CA LYS A 66 -1.12 -9.36 5.22
C LYS A 66 -1.85 -8.17 4.59
N PHE A 67 -1.47 -7.74 3.38
CA PHE A 67 -2.09 -6.57 2.74
C PHE A 67 -3.60 -6.74 2.51
N GLU A 68 -4.09 -7.96 2.28
CA GLU A 68 -5.54 -8.17 2.15
C GLU A 68 -6.29 -7.91 3.47
N ARG A 69 -5.67 -8.25 4.61
CA ARG A 69 -6.20 -7.96 5.95
C ARG A 69 -6.25 -6.46 6.21
N ILE A 70 -5.15 -5.76 5.90
CA ILE A 70 -5.08 -4.28 5.96
C ILE A 70 -6.14 -3.65 5.04
N MET A 71 -6.27 -4.15 3.81
CA MET A 71 -7.20 -3.61 2.82
C MET A 71 -8.67 -3.76 3.24
N LYS A 72 -9.03 -4.82 3.98
CA LYS A 72 -10.39 -4.95 4.56
C LYS A 72 -10.72 -3.80 5.51
N MET A 73 -9.74 -3.24 6.21
CA MET A 73 -9.96 -2.10 7.12
C MET A 73 -10.41 -0.83 6.39
N MET A 74 -10.17 -0.71 5.06
CA MET A 74 -10.71 0.39 4.24
C MET A 74 -12.24 0.41 4.18
N GLU A 75 -12.91 -0.71 4.49
CA GLU A 75 -14.38 -0.80 4.51
C GLU A 75 -14.97 -0.04 5.71
N GLN A 76 -14.17 0.19 6.76
CA GLN A 76 -14.53 1.04 7.89
C GLN A 76 -14.32 2.51 7.51
N LYS A 77 -15.39 3.30 7.53
CA LYS A 77 -15.38 4.69 7.04
C LYS A 77 -14.36 5.54 7.80
N GLU A 78 -14.25 5.31 9.10
CA GLU A 78 -13.42 6.03 10.05
C GLU A 78 -11.92 5.74 9.84
N LEU A 79 -11.58 4.54 9.34
CA LEU A 79 -10.19 4.12 9.12
C LEU A 79 -9.73 4.35 7.67
N TYR A 80 -10.65 4.52 6.73
CA TYR A 80 -10.38 4.60 5.30
C TYR A 80 -9.21 5.53 4.94
N GLY A 81 -9.20 6.76 5.49
CA GLY A 81 -8.15 7.74 5.19
C GLY A 81 -6.78 7.31 5.69
N ALA A 82 -6.71 6.80 6.92
CA ALA A 82 -5.47 6.31 7.53
C ALA A 82 -4.90 5.10 6.77
N ILE A 83 -5.76 4.16 6.38
CA ILE A 83 -5.33 2.99 5.58
C ILE A 83 -4.89 3.41 4.17
N CYS A 84 -5.53 4.42 3.55
CA CYS A 84 -5.07 4.97 2.27
C CYS A 84 -3.65 5.54 2.40
N ARG A 85 -3.37 6.30 3.46
CA ARG A 85 -2.03 6.85 3.72
C ARG A 85 -1.01 5.75 3.95
N LEU A 86 -1.35 4.76 4.77
CA LEU A 86 -0.49 3.60 5.00
C LEU A 86 -0.10 2.94 3.69
N PHE A 87 -1.05 2.60 2.82
CA PHE A 87 -0.70 2.02 1.52
C PHE A 87 0.04 2.97 0.60
N ALA A 88 -0.25 4.27 0.64
CA ALA A 88 0.46 5.27 -0.15
C ALA A 88 1.94 5.31 0.25
N ASP A 89 2.23 5.33 1.55
CA ASP A 89 3.58 5.33 2.10
C ASP A 89 4.30 3.99 1.81
N CYS A 90 3.58 2.86 1.89
CA CYS A 90 4.13 1.54 1.60
C CYS A 90 4.60 1.36 0.16
N CYS A 91 3.89 1.95 -0.81
CA CYS A 91 4.05 1.60 -2.23
C CYS A 91 4.76 2.66 -3.07
N GLN A 92 4.97 3.86 -2.53
CA GLN A 92 5.55 4.96 -3.29
C GLN A 92 6.95 4.58 -3.81
N ASN A 93 7.10 4.58 -5.15
CA ASN A 93 8.34 4.20 -5.86
C ASN A 93 8.79 2.72 -5.68
N PHE A 94 7.89 1.83 -5.26
CA PHE A 94 8.21 0.42 -5.04
C PHE A 94 7.35 -0.49 -5.92
N ASP A 95 7.82 -0.75 -7.15
CA ASP A 95 7.09 -1.50 -8.18
C ASP A 95 6.53 -2.85 -7.71
N VAL A 96 7.29 -3.59 -6.90
CA VAL A 96 6.85 -4.89 -6.35
C VAL A 96 5.62 -4.72 -5.45
N VAL A 97 5.63 -3.69 -4.61
CA VAL A 97 4.54 -3.37 -3.68
C VAL A 97 3.33 -2.85 -4.45
N GLN A 98 3.54 -1.93 -5.40
CA GLN A 98 2.48 -1.42 -6.26
C GLN A 98 1.81 -2.57 -7.04
N ALA A 99 2.59 -3.47 -7.64
CA ALA A 99 2.08 -4.64 -8.36
C ALA A 99 1.30 -5.59 -7.44
N LYS A 100 1.77 -5.81 -6.21
CA LYS A 100 1.05 -6.61 -5.20
C LYS A 100 -0.30 -5.98 -4.86
N LEU A 101 -0.35 -4.66 -4.64
CA LEU A 101 -1.59 -3.94 -4.34
C LEU A 101 -2.59 -4.00 -5.50
N VAL A 102 -2.11 -3.85 -6.74
CA VAL A 102 -2.95 -4.03 -7.95
C VAL A 102 -3.48 -5.46 -8.05
N LYS A 103 -2.66 -6.47 -7.75
CA LYS A 103 -3.06 -7.89 -7.76
C LYS A 103 -4.19 -8.18 -6.78
N ILE A 104 -4.18 -7.54 -5.60
CA ILE A 104 -5.27 -7.64 -4.62
C ILE A 104 -6.42 -6.65 -4.88
N LYS A 105 -6.44 -6.01 -6.07
CA LYS A 105 -7.52 -5.15 -6.56
C LYS A 105 -7.74 -3.87 -5.76
N ILE A 106 -6.67 -3.24 -5.27
CA ILE A 106 -6.74 -1.99 -4.50
C ILE A 106 -7.58 -0.89 -5.20
N PHE A 107 -7.51 -0.77 -6.53
CA PHE A 107 -8.30 0.22 -7.28
C PHE A 107 -9.83 0.06 -7.09
N GLU A 108 -10.32 -1.16 -6.90
CA GLU A 108 -11.76 -1.41 -6.66
C GLU A 108 -12.20 -0.95 -5.26
N LYS A 109 -11.25 -0.69 -4.35
CA LYS A 109 -11.49 -0.25 -2.97
C LYS A 109 -11.34 1.26 -2.79
N ILE A 110 -10.74 1.96 -3.75
CA ILE A 110 -10.53 3.41 -3.68
C ILE A 110 -11.83 4.16 -3.95
N LYS A 111 -12.19 5.06 -3.05
CA LYS A 111 -13.26 6.05 -3.23
C LYS A 111 -12.76 7.15 -4.15
N TYR A 112 -13.26 7.13 -5.39
CA TYR A 112 -12.96 8.11 -6.44
C TYR A 112 -13.68 9.44 -6.19
N ASN A 113 -13.18 10.19 -5.21
CA ASN A 113 -13.55 11.57 -4.97
C ASN A 113 -12.25 12.37 -4.85
N TRP A 114 -11.97 13.25 -5.82
CA TRP A 114 -10.68 13.95 -5.89
C TRP A 114 -10.50 15.06 -4.86
N SER A 115 -11.56 15.43 -4.14
CA SER A 115 -11.43 16.27 -2.95
C SER A 115 -10.87 15.49 -1.74
N LEU A 116 -10.87 14.15 -1.78
CA LEU A 116 -10.26 13.32 -0.75
C LEU A 116 -8.75 13.23 -0.97
N ASN A 117 -8.01 13.97 -0.14
CA ASN A 117 -6.56 14.02 -0.15
C ASN A 117 -5.93 12.62 -0.04
N ASP A 118 -6.49 11.74 0.80
CA ASP A 118 -5.91 10.41 1.07
C ASP A 118 -6.09 9.45 -0.11
N SER A 119 -7.27 9.44 -0.76
CA SER A 119 -7.51 8.65 -1.97
C SER A 119 -6.57 9.07 -3.10
N THR A 120 -6.41 10.38 -3.30
CA THR A 120 -5.56 10.92 -4.36
C THR A 120 -4.08 10.74 -4.06
N TYR A 121 -3.69 10.73 -2.78
CA TYR A 121 -2.35 10.36 -2.37
C TYR A 121 -2.05 8.89 -2.67
N LEU A 122 -2.94 7.97 -2.32
CA LEU A 122 -2.78 6.55 -2.65
C LEU A 122 -2.70 6.30 -4.17
N LEU A 123 -3.56 6.92 -4.96
CA LEU A 123 -3.51 6.79 -6.43
C LEU A 123 -2.21 7.32 -7.01
N PHE A 124 -1.74 8.46 -6.51
CA PHE A 124 -0.45 9.01 -6.90
C PHE A 124 0.68 8.04 -6.58
N SER A 125 0.75 7.51 -5.36
CA SER A 125 1.79 6.57 -4.97
C SER A 125 1.73 5.23 -5.72
N LEU A 126 0.54 4.75 -6.09
CA LEU A 126 0.36 3.52 -6.88
C LEU A 126 0.84 3.68 -8.33
N CYS A 127 0.63 4.85 -8.93
CA CYS A 127 0.83 5.05 -10.36
C CYS A 127 2.17 5.71 -10.67
N MET A 128 2.59 6.69 -9.89
CA MET A 128 3.76 7.50 -10.19
C MET A 128 5.01 6.61 -10.33
N ASN A 129 5.80 6.89 -11.37
CA ASN A 129 7.00 6.14 -11.76
C ASN A 129 6.74 4.67 -12.16
N ASN A 130 5.49 4.25 -12.34
CA ASN A 130 5.14 2.92 -12.82
C ASN A 130 4.26 3.00 -14.09
N PRO A 131 4.86 2.93 -15.29
CA PRO A 131 4.14 3.09 -16.55
C PRO A 131 3.01 2.07 -16.75
N ALA A 132 3.24 0.81 -16.35
CA ALA A 132 2.25 -0.26 -16.54
C ALA A 132 1.00 -0.01 -15.68
N ILE A 133 1.18 0.33 -14.42
CA ILE A 133 0.07 0.62 -13.49
C ILE A 133 -0.61 1.93 -13.84
N THR A 134 0.15 2.97 -14.24
CA THR A 134 -0.41 4.24 -14.72
C THR A 134 -1.32 4.03 -15.93
N LYS A 135 -0.85 3.28 -16.95
CA LYS A 135 -1.66 2.96 -18.13
C LYS A 135 -2.93 2.17 -17.76
N LEU A 136 -2.83 1.22 -16.82
CA LEU A 136 -4.00 0.48 -16.32
C LEU A 136 -5.00 1.41 -15.61
N PHE A 137 -4.52 2.33 -14.78
CA PHE A 137 -5.37 3.30 -14.09
C PHE A 137 -6.15 4.17 -15.10
N PHE A 138 -5.45 4.79 -16.06
CA PHE A 138 -6.11 5.67 -17.04
C PHE A 138 -7.05 4.94 -18.00
N SER A 139 -6.73 3.70 -18.38
CA SER A 139 -7.57 2.93 -19.32
C SER A 139 -8.84 2.35 -18.69
N LYS A 140 -8.85 2.07 -17.38
CA LYS A 140 -9.96 1.35 -16.72
C LYS A 140 -10.64 2.10 -15.58
N TYR A 141 -9.86 2.82 -14.78
CA TYR A 141 -10.29 3.32 -13.47
C TYR A 141 -10.41 4.83 -13.40
N TYR A 142 -9.71 5.58 -14.25
CA TYR A 142 -9.80 7.04 -14.27
C TYR A 142 -11.23 7.50 -14.58
N ARG A 143 -11.65 8.58 -13.90
CA ARG A 143 -12.99 9.18 -13.95
C ARG A 143 -12.82 10.68 -14.23
N PRO A 144 -12.73 11.08 -15.52
CA PRO A 144 -12.46 12.47 -15.90
C PRO A 144 -13.60 13.41 -15.49
N ASP A 145 -14.83 12.89 -15.43
CA ASP A 145 -16.03 13.59 -14.99
C ASP A 145 -15.98 14.05 -13.53
N LEU A 146 -15.14 13.41 -12.72
CA LEU A 146 -14.97 13.76 -11.32
C LEU A 146 -13.82 14.75 -11.09
N PHE A 147 -12.98 15.02 -12.11
CA PHE A 147 -11.71 15.77 -12.02
C PHE A 147 -11.84 17.10 -11.27
N ASP A 148 -11.00 17.30 -10.26
CA ASP A 148 -10.87 18.57 -9.54
C ASP A 148 -9.54 19.22 -9.97
N PRO A 149 -9.58 20.35 -10.71
CA PRO A 149 -8.38 21.08 -11.12
C PRO A 149 -7.50 21.55 -9.96
N GLY A 150 -8.05 21.65 -8.74
CA GLY A 150 -7.29 21.97 -7.53
C GLY A 150 -6.43 20.82 -7.01
N ASN A 151 -6.61 19.59 -7.53
CA ASN A 151 -5.85 18.43 -7.09
C ASN A 151 -4.56 18.24 -7.93
N ASP A 152 -3.46 18.80 -7.42
CA ASP A 152 -2.13 18.73 -8.05
C ASP A 152 -1.66 17.28 -8.29
N ARG A 153 -1.99 16.33 -7.41
CA ARG A 153 -1.55 14.93 -7.57
C ARG A 153 -2.15 14.27 -8.81
N ILE A 154 -3.46 14.43 -9.02
CA ILE A 154 -4.11 13.88 -10.21
C ILE A 154 -3.65 14.64 -11.47
N GLY A 155 -3.47 15.96 -11.38
CA GLY A 155 -2.88 16.75 -12.47
C GLY A 155 -1.52 16.20 -12.92
N ARG A 156 -0.61 15.97 -11.99
CA ARG A 156 0.71 15.37 -12.27
C ARG A 156 0.63 13.97 -12.86
N LEU A 157 -0.32 13.14 -12.41
CA LEU A 157 -0.53 11.82 -13.02
C LEU A 157 -0.99 11.92 -14.47
N ILE A 158 -1.86 12.89 -14.80
CA ILE A 158 -2.33 13.14 -16.17
C ILE A 158 -1.14 13.57 -17.05
N GLU A 159 -0.31 14.49 -16.57
CA GLU A 159 0.92 14.92 -17.27
C GLU A 159 1.88 13.76 -17.50
N TYR A 160 2.12 12.97 -16.45
CA TYR A 160 2.98 11.79 -16.52
C TYR A 160 2.45 10.81 -17.58
N TYR A 161 1.16 10.47 -17.55
CA TYR A 161 0.54 9.60 -18.54
C TYR A 161 0.65 10.15 -19.97
N GLY A 162 0.41 11.45 -20.17
CA GLY A 162 0.59 12.10 -21.47
C GLY A 162 2.02 11.96 -22.02
N SER A 163 3.03 12.06 -21.15
CA SER A 163 4.44 11.85 -21.54
C SER A 163 4.75 10.42 -21.98
N LEU A 164 4.11 9.42 -21.35
CA LEU A 164 4.25 8.01 -21.71
C LEU A 164 3.67 7.72 -23.10
N GLU A 165 2.50 8.31 -23.40
CA GLU A 165 1.85 8.17 -24.70
C GLU A 165 2.63 8.87 -25.82
N ALA A 166 3.14 10.07 -25.56
CA ALA A 166 4.00 10.79 -26.51
C ALA A 166 5.27 9.99 -26.87
N THR A 167 5.91 9.39 -25.86
CA THR A 167 7.09 8.53 -26.06
C THR A 167 6.75 7.26 -26.85
N THR A 168 5.60 6.65 -26.57
CA THR A 168 5.14 5.43 -27.27
C THR A 168 4.88 5.72 -28.76
N ASN A 169 4.26 6.86 -29.07
CA ASN A 169 3.97 7.26 -30.45
C ASN A 169 5.20 7.68 -31.25
N ALA A 170 6.28 8.12 -30.59
CA ALA A 170 7.53 8.48 -31.27
C ALA A 170 8.39 7.26 -31.66
N LEU A 171 8.12 6.08 -31.10
CA LEU A 171 8.88 4.85 -31.31
C LEU A 171 8.21 3.87 -32.29
N ASN A 172 6.98 4.18 -32.74
CA ASN A 172 6.21 3.41 -33.72
C ASN A 172 6.17 4.13 -35.07
#